data_AF-A0A1V3C3Z2-F1
#
_entry.id   AF-A0A1V3C3Z2-F1
#
_cell.length_a   1.000
_cell.length_b   1.000
_cell.length_c   1.000
_cell.angle_alpha   90.00
_cell.angle_beta   90.00
_cell.angle_gamma   90.00
#
_symmetry.space_group_name_H-M   'P 1'
#
loop_
_entity.id
_entity.type
_entity.pdbx_description
1 polymer ?
#
loop_
_entity_poly.entity_id
_entity_poly.type
_entity_poly.pdbx_seq_one_letter_code
_entity_poly.pdbx_strand_id
1 'polypeptide(L)' 'MNHRQDLAARHPDVRFVRMAPGEHGRGAVWKITPKGADSPVMYARTDEQADRYAETLTRLPQP' A
#
# COMPACT_ATOMS: atom_id res chain seq x y z
N MET A 1 7.82 -16.48 4.52
CA MET A 1 7.00 -15.40 5.09
C MET A 1 6.28 -14.70 3.96
N ASN A 2 4.99 -14.42 4.12
CA ASN A 2 4.14 -13.89 3.06
C ASN A 2 4.31 -12.36 3.09
N HIS A 3 5.07 -11.76 2.17
CA HIS A 3 5.46 -10.33 2.20
C HIS A 3 4.30 -9.36 2.46
N ARG A 4 3.08 -9.72 2.04
CA ARG A 4 1.85 -8.98 2.37
C ARG A 4 1.58 -8.88 3.87
N GLN A 5 1.71 -10.01 4.58
CA GLN A 5 1.45 -10.10 6.01
C GLN A 5 2.48 -9.27 6.79
N ASP A 6 3.73 -9.24 6.34
CA ASP A 6 4.79 -8.43 6.97
C ASP A 6 4.54 -6.92 6.77
N LEU A 7 4.14 -6.49 5.58
CA LEU A 7 3.76 -5.09 5.33
C LEU A 7 2.52 -4.66 6.13
N ALA A 8 1.48 -5.49 6.14
CA ALA A 8 0.25 -5.22 6.88
C ALA A 8 0.46 -5.22 8.41
N ALA A 9 1.38 -6.05 8.92
CA ALA A 9 1.74 -6.05 10.34
C ALA A 9 2.49 -4.78 10.75
N ARG A 10 3.35 -4.25 9.87
CA ARG A 10 4.09 -3.00 10.12
C ARG A 10 3.24 -1.74 10.03
N HIS A 11 2.24 -1.74 9.14
CA HIS A 11 1.34 -0.60 8.94
C HIS A 11 -0.12 -1.03 9.13
N PRO A 12 -0.57 -1.20 10.39
CA PRO A 12 -1.92 -1.69 10.68
C PRO A 12 -3.00 -0.73 10.19
N ASP A 13 -2.70 0.56 10.05
CA ASP A 13 -3.63 1.59 9.56
C ASP A 13 -3.64 1.71 8.03
N VAL A 14 -2.92 0.83 7.32
CA VAL A 14 -2.86 0.84 5.86
C VAL A 14 -3.33 -0.51 5.32
N ARG A 15 -4.12 -0.45 4.24
CA ARG A 15 -4.55 -1.63 3.50
C ARG A 15 -3.63 -1.82 2.29
N PHE A 16 -3.04 -3.01 2.20
CA PHE A 16 -2.27 -3.45 1.04
C PHE A 16 -3.07 -4.48 0.25
N VAL A 17 -3.27 -4.22 -1.03
CA VAL A 17 -3.90 -5.15 -1.98
C VAL A 17 -2.87 -5.50 -3.03
N ARG A 18 -2.57 -6.80 -3.18
CA ARG A 18 -1.68 -7.27 -4.24
C ARG A 18 -2.44 -7.24 -5.56
N MET A 19 -1.87 -6.56 -6.55
CA MET A 19 -2.45 -6.42 -7.88
C MET A 19 -1.98 -7.55 -8.78
N ALA A 20 -2.84 -7.98 -9.70
CA ALA A 20 -2.42 -8.90 -10.76
C ALA A 20 -1.50 -8.18 -11.77
N PRO A 21 -0.55 -8.88 -12.40
CA PRO A 21 0.21 -8.33 -13.52
C PRO A 21 -0.73 -7.76 -14.60
N GLY A 22 -0.51 -6.51 -14.99
CA GLY A 22 -1.32 -5.82 -16.00
C GLY A 22 -2.53 -5.04 -15.48
N GLU A 23 -2.97 -5.26 -14.23
CA GLU A 23 -4.14 -4.59 -13.64
C GLU A 23 -4.00 -3.06 -13.58
N HIS A 24 -2.78 -2.55 -13.34
CA HIS A 24 -2.49 -1.11 -13.34
C HIS A 24 -1.80 -0.63 -14.63
N GLY A 25 -1.62 -1.48 -15.65
CA GLY A 25 -0.95 -1.16 -16.92
C GLY A 25 0.51 -0.69 -16.85
N ARG A 26 1.05 -0.42 -15.66
CA ARG A 26 2.37 0.20 -15.39
C ARG A 26 3.26 -0.64 -14.47
N GLY A 27 2.95 -1.93 -14.32
CA GLY A 27 3.73 -2.86 -13.49
C GLY A 27 3.63 -2.62 -11.98
N ALA A 28 2.58 -1.95 -11.50
CA ALA A 28 2.31 -1.90 -10.07
C ALA A 28 1.85 -3.29 -9.58
N VAL A 29 2.38 -3.69 -8.43
CA VAL A 29 2.06 -4.96 -7.77
C VAL A 29 1.33 -4.73 -6.45
N TRP A 30 1.27 -3.49 -5.97
CA TRP A 30 0.50 -3.11 -4.78
C TRP A 30 -0.39 -1.91 -5.03
N LYS A 31 -1.62 -2.01 -4.55
CA LYS A 31 -2.51 -0.88 -4.27
C LYS A 31 -2.53 -0.65 -2.75
N ILE A 32 -2.30 0.59 -2.34
CA ILE A 32 -2.09 0.99 -0.95
C ILE A 32 -3.10 2.08 -0.62
N THR A 33 -3.85 1.89 0.46
CA THR A 33 -4.94 2.81 0.85
C THR A 33 -4.95 2.95 2.37
N PRO A 34 -5.00 4.16 2.94
CA PRO A 34 -5.17 4.34 4.39
C PRO A 34 -6.51 3.76 4.84
N LYS A 35 -6.56 3.17 6.02
CA LYS A 35 -7.82 2.69 6.62
C LYS A 35 -8.50 3.89 7.28
N GLY A 36 -9.69 4.22 6.82
CA GLY A 36 -10.44 5.39 7.29
C GLY A 36 -10.64 6.47 6.22
N ALA A 37 -9.90 6.39 5.12
CA ALA A 37 -10.11 7.27 3.97
C ALA A 37 -9.93 6.52 2.66
N ASP A 38 -10.83 6.73 1.70
CA ASP A 38 -10.71 6.18 0.34
C ASP A 38 -9.65 6.93 -0.50
N SER A 39 -9.07 7.99 0.05
CA SER A 39 -8.06 8.83 -0.58
C SER A 39 -7.06 9.36 0.46
N PRO A 40 -5.76 9.45 0.15
CA PRO A 40 -5.16 9.12 -1.15
C PRO A 40 -4.83 7.62 -1.34
N VAL A 41 -4.96 7.14 -2.59
CA VAL A 41 -4.53 5.79 -3.01
C VAL A 41 -3.16 5.87 -3.68
N MET A 42 -2.22 5.03 -3.26
CA MET A 42 -0.88 4.93 -3.86
C MET A 42 -0.66 3.55 -4.49
N TYR A 43 0.17 3.51 -5.55
CA TYR A 43 0.49 2.28 -6.27
C TYR A 43 1.99 2.04 -6.28
N ALA A 44 2.43 0.87 -5.82
CA ALA A 44 3.85 0.50 -5.75
C ALA A 44 4.17 -0.68 -6.65
N ARG A 45 5.41 -0.69 -7.17
CA ARG A 45 5.97 -1.72 -8.06
C ARG A 45 6.85 -2.73 -7.33
N THR A 46 7.26 -2.42 -6.10
CA THR A 46 8.02 -3.32 -5.21
C THR A 46 7.49 -3.24 -3.78
N ASP A 47 7.91 -4.20 -2.94
CA ASP A 47 7.54 -4.28 -1.54
C ASP A 47 8.17 -3.12 -0.73
N GLU A 48 9.41 -2.73 -1.03
CA GLU A 48 10.10 -1.60 -0.39
C GLU A 48 9.44 -0.26 -0.74
N GLN A 49 8.98 -0.12 -1.98
CA GLN A 49 8.23 1.07 -2.38
C GLN A 49 6.87 1.11 -1.67
N ALA A 50 6.21 -0.04 -1.49
CA ALA A 50 4.95 -0.11 -0.76
C ALA A 50 5.11 0.28 0.70
N ASP A 51 6.19 -0.15 1.33
CA ASP A 51 6.53 0.20 2.71
C ASP A 51 6.71 1.72 2.89
N ARG A 52 7.52 2.35 2.02
CA ARG A 52 7.74 3.80 2.05
C ARG A 52 6.46 4.60 1.82
N TYR A 53 5.59 4.13 0.94
CA TYR A 53 4.30 4.77 0.68
C TYR A 53 3.35 4.64 1.85
N ALA A 54 3.34 3.48 2.53
CA ALA A 54 2.58 3.31 3.76
C ALA A 54 3.05 4.27 4.86
N GLU A 55 4.36 4.44 5.05
CA GLU A 55 4.89 5.46 5.99
C GLU A 55 4.47 6.89 5.64
N THR A 56 4.30 7.18 4.35
CA THR A 56 3.84 8.50 3.90
C THR A 56 2.36 8.69 4.25
N LEU A 57 1.54 7.65 4.03
CA LEU A 57 0.10 7.67 4.31
C LEU A 57 -0.22 7.75 5.81
N THR A 58 0.56 7.07 6.67
CA THR A 58 0.37 7.12 8.12
C THR A 58 0.71 8.49 8.72
N ARG A 59 1.53 9.29 8.04
CA ARG A 59 1.87 10.66 8.45
C ARG A 59 0.86 11.71 7.99
N LEU A 60 -0.07 11.36 7.10
CA LEU A 60 -1.12 12.28 6.68
C LEU A 60 -2.16 12.42 7.80
N PRO A 61 -2.60 13.66 8.13
CA PRO A 61 -3.72 13.84 9.02
C PRO A 61 -4.93 13.11 8.43
N GLN A 62 -5.45 12.14 9.18
CA GLN A 62 -6.69 11.47 8.83
C GLN A 62 -7.84 12.50 8.97
N PRO A 63 -8.77 12.55 8.00
CA PRO A 63 -9.92 13.45 8.08
C PRO A 63 -10.83 13.14 9.27
#